data_AF-A0A6N4VJX1-F1
#
_entry.id   AF-A0A6N4VJX1-F1
#
_cell.length_a   1.000
_cell.length_b   1.000
_cell.length_c   1.000
_cell.angle_alpha   90.00
_cell.angle_beta   90.00
_cell.angle_gamma   90.00
#
_symmetry.space_group_name_H-M   'P 1'
#
loop_
_entity.id
_entity.type
_entity.pdbx_description
1 polymer ?
#
loop_
_entity_poly.entity_id
_entity_poly.type
_entity_poly.pdbx_seq_one_letter_code
_entity_poly.pdbx_strand_id
1 'polypeptide(L)'
;MSTQAHHEQASLFSDDTSTRRHPRHVLSYGLGLDSTAVLLRWLTDPSSRDFDLSDLVVITAMTGDEFSATGADVERYVLPELRRHRVRFVQVGRHQLLTTAAGEGITTFSDTTEPDRLFVEGAYALSTEMLTAGTLPQRGGARKCSARAKGAVR
;
A
#
# COMPACT_ATOMS: atom_id res chain seq x y z
N MET A 1 -38.20 34.26 -27.05
CA MET A 1 -38.04 33.22 -26.01
C MET A 1 -36.73 32.51 -26.31
N SER A 2 -35.69 32.85 -25.55
CA SER A 2 -34.31 32.42 -25.79
C SER A 2 -34.05 31.14 -25.01
N THR A 3 -33.80 30.04 -25.71
CA THR A 3 -33.50 28.72 -25.12
C THR A 3 -32.05 28.75 -24.63
N GLN A 4 -31.85 28.91 -23.31
CA GLN A 4 -30.54 28.78 -22.69
C GLN A 4 -30.04 27.35 -22.88
N ALA A 5 -28.90 27.23 -23.55
CA ALA A 5 -28.15 25.99 -23.67
C ALA A 5 -27.77 25.49 -22.27
N HIS A 6 -28.26 24.31 -21.90
CA HIS A 6 -27.74 23.54 -20.79
C HIS A 6 -26.26 23.23 -21.08
N HIS A 7 -25.38 23.99 -20.45
CA HIS A 7 -23.94 23.73 -20.46
C HIS A 7 -23.72 22.39 -19.76
N GLU A 8 -23.45 21.34 -20.54
CA GLU A 8 -23.15 20.01 -20.07
C GLU A 8 -21.98 20.04 -19.09
N GLN A 9 -22.28 19.73 -17.84
CA GLN A 9 -21.32 19.44 -16.78
C GLN A 9 -20.45 18.19 -17.07
N ALA A 10 -20.69 17.53 -18.22
CA ALA A 10 -20.02 16.33 -18.67
C ALA A 10 -18.57 16.56 -19.14
N SER A 11 -18.16 17.80 -19.45
CA SER A 11 -16.78 18.07 -19.90
C SER A 11 -15.73 18.08 -18.78
N LEU A 12 -16.16 18.13 -17.50
CA LEU A 12 -15.25 18.06 -16.34
C LEU A 12 -14.62 16.69 -16.13
N PHE A 13 -15.20 15.65 -16.73
CA PHE A 13 -14.64 14.29 -16.77
C PHE A 13 -14.21 13.88 -18.17
N SER A 14 -14.01 14.85 -19.08
CA SER A 14 -13.50 14.57 -20.42
C SER A 14 -12.20 13.79 -20.26
N ASP A 15 -12.19 12.57 -20.80
CA ASP A 15 -11.13 11.56 -20.74
C ASP A 15 -9.74 12.19 -20.88
N ASP A 16 -9.14 12.57 -19.74
CA ASP A 16 -7.75 12.94 -19.71
C ASP A 16 -6.96 11.68 -20.07
N THR A 17 -6.20 11.81 -21.14
CA THR A 17 -5.59 10.74 -21.90
C THR A 17 -4.35 10.23 -21.18
N SER A 18 -4.53 9.77 -19.95
CA SER A 18 -3.62 8.86 -19.27
C SER A 18 -3.86 7.48 -19.88
N THR A 19 -3.00 7.09 -20.83
CA THR A 19 -2.91 5.70 -21.32
C THR A 19 -2.51 4.71 -20.22
N ARG A 20 -2.32 5.17 -18.98
CA ARG A 20 -2.03 4.37 -17.81
C ARG A 20 -3.36 3.89 -17.24
N ARG A 21 -3.70 2.61 -17.48
CA ARG A 21 -4.80 1.93 -16.79
C ARG A 21 -4.67 2.21 -15.28
N HIS A 22 -5.63 2.95 -14.74
CA HIS A 22 -5.69 3.16 -13.30
C HIS A 22 -6.10 1.84 -12.64
N PRO A 23 -5.36 1.37 -11.62
CA PRO A 23 -5.75 0.19 -10.87
C PRO A 23 -7.14 0.40 -10.30
N ARG A 24 -8.02 -0.59 -10.49
CA ARG A 24 -9.40 -0.55 -9.99
C ARG A 24 -9.51 -1.19 -8.61
N HIS A 25 -8.52 -2.01 -8.25
CA HIS A 25 -8.49 -2.75 -7.00
C HIS A 25 -7.19 -2.45 -6.26
N VAL A 26 -7.30 -2.16 -4.97
CA VAL A 26 -6.15 -1.93 -4.09
C VAL A 26 -6.24 -2.87 -2.90
N LEU A 27 -5.21 -3.69 -2.71
CA LEU A 27 -5.04 -4.49 -1.50
C LEU A 27 -4.06 -3.80 -0.56
N SER A 28 -4.54 -3.42 0.63
CA SER A 28 -3.66 -3.02 1.72
C SER A 28 -3.01 -4.28 2.33
N TYR A 29 -1.73 -4.46 2.08
CA TYR A 29 -0.95 -5.60 2.53
C TYR A 29 -0.20 -5.27 3.83
N GLY A 30 -0.73 -5.74 4.95
CA GLY A 30 -0.22 -5.44 6.30
C GLY A 30 0.96 -6.31 6.76
N LEU A 31 1.43 -7.25 5.93
CA LEU A 31 2.43 -8.27 6.28
C LEU A 31 1.97 -9.24 7.39
N GLY A 32 0.67 -9.31 7.63
CA GLY A 32 0.05 -10.22 8.60
C GLY A 32 -0.70 -11.37 7.93
N LEU A 33 -0.95 -12.43 8.70
CA LEU A 33 -1.55 -13.69 8.25
C LEU A 33 -2.73 -13.50 7.29
N ASP A 34 -3.76 -12.74 7.69
CA ASP A 34 -4.99 -12.60 6.90
C ASP A 34 -4.74 -11.94 5.54
N SER A 35 -3.98 -10.83 5.55
CA SER A 35 -3.64 -10.11 4.32
C SER A 35 -2.73 -10.93 3.40
N THR A 36 -1.82 -11.73 3.96
CA THR A 36 -0.99 -12.67 3.19
C THR A 36 -1.84 -13.79 2.60
N ALA A 37 -2.76 -14.36 3.37
CA ALA A 37 -3.63 -15.45 2.94
C ALA A 37 -4.56 -15.01 1.81
N VAL A 38 -5.21 -13.84 1.92
CA VAL A 38 -6.05 -13.28 0.86
C VAL A 38 -5.23 -13.00 -0.40
N LEU A 39 -4.05 -12.37 -0.25
CA LEU A 39 -3.17 -12.09 -1.39
C LEU A 39 -2.81 -13.39 -2.14
N LEU A 40 -2.27 -14.38 -1.43
CA LEU A 40 -1.86 -15.65 -2.04
C LEU A 40 -3.04 -16.38 -2.66
N ARG A 41 -4.22 -16.34 -2.04
CA ARG A 41 -5.45 -16.91 -2.61
C ARG A 41 -5.82 -16.23 -3.92
N TRP A 42 -5.82 -14.90 -3.99
CA TRP A 42 -6.11 -14.16 -5.23
C TRP A 42 -5.10 -14.44 -6.34
N LEU A 43 -3.82 -14.64 -6.00
CA LEU A 43 -2.78 -14.97 -6.97
C LEU A 43 -2.96 -16.39 -7.54
N THR A 44 -3.25 -17.36 -6.67
CA THR A 44 -3.18 -18.79 -7.01
C THR A 44 -4.52 -19.43 -7.37
N ASP A 45 -5.65 -18.87 -6.91
CA ASP A 45 -7.00 -19.34 -7.19
C ASP A 45 -7.80 -18.25 -7.92
N PRO A 46 -7.86 -18.27 -9.27
CA PRO A 46 -8.62 -17.30 -10.04
C PRO A 46 -10.12 -17.26 -9.71
N SER A 47 -10.70 -18.36 -9.18
CA SER A 47 -12.12 -18.40 -8.82
C SER A 47 -12.45 -17.58 -7.56
N SER A 48 -11.42 -17.14 -6.83
CA SER A 48 -11.54 -16.33 -5.63
C SER A 48 -11.69 -14.82 -5.88
N ARG A 49 -11.67 -14.39 -7.15
CA ARG A 49 -11.77 -12.99 -7.58
C ARG A 49 -12.51 -12.86 -8.91
N ASP A 50 -13.08 -11.70 -9.14
CA ASP A 50 -13.82 -11.32 -10.35
C ASP A 50 -13.09 -10.25 -11.20
N PHE A 51 -11.85 -9.92 -10.85
CA PHE A 51 -11.02 -8.91 -11.51
C PHE A 51 -9.70 -9.50 -12.03
N ASP A 52 -9.07 -8.85 -13.03
CA ASP A 52 -7.74 -9.21 -13.52
C ASP A 52 -6.63 -8.70 -12.57
N LEU A 53 -5.56 -9.49 -12.39
CA LEU A 53 -4.40 -9.08 -11.60
C LEU A 53 -3.68 -7.86 -12.17
N SER A 54 -3.83 -7.57 -13.48
CA SER A 54 -3.34 -6.31 -14.07
C SER A 54 -4.04 -5.07 -13.52
N ASP A 55 -5.26 -5.23 -12.97
CA ASP A 55 -6.04 -4.15 -12.37
C ASP A 55 -5.84 -4.07 -10.84
N LEU A 56 -4.99 -4.93 -10.27
CA LEU A 56 -4.67 -4.99 -8.85
C LEU A 56 -3.37 -4.24 -8.54
N VAL A 57 -3.42 -3.36 -7.54
CA VAL A 57 -2.23 -2.87 -6.83
C VAL A 57 -2.21 -3.42 -5.42
N VAL A 58 -1.06 -3.94 -5.02
CA VAL A 58 -0.78 -4.32 -3.64
C VAL A 58 0.07 -3.22 -3.03
N ILE A 59 -0.38 -2.62 -1.93
CA ILE A 59 0.33 -1.54 -1.26
C ILE A 59 0.66 -1.95 0.18
N THR A 60 1.87 -1.67 0.62
CA THR A 60 2.27 -1.87 2.02
C THR A 60 2.85 -0.60 2.59
N ALA A 61 2.41 -0.28 3.81
CA ALA A 61 2.94 0.83 4.59
C ALA A 61 3.97 0.28 5.60
N MET A 62 5.23 0.60 5.38
CA MET A 62 6.35 0.26 6.26
C MET A 62 6.34 1.17 7.48
N THR A 63 6.56 0.57 8.65
CA THR A 63 6.62 1.24 9.95
C THR A 63 8.03 1.37 10.47
N GLY A 64 9.01 0.73 9.83
CA GLY A 64 10.43 0.77 10.18
C GLY A 64 10.81 -0.10 11.38
N ASP A 65 9.86 -0.90 11.89
CA ASP A 65 10.03 -1.83 13.00
C ASP A 65 9.35 -3.18 12.70
N GLU A 66 9.25 -3.51 11.41
CA GLU A 66 8.81 -4.82 10.96
C GLU A 66 9.70 -5.93 11.54
N PHE A 67 9.11 -7.08 11.88
CA PHE A 67 9.89 -8.22 12.34
C PHE A 67 10.75 -8.77 11.20
N SER A 68 12.05 -8.96 11.44
CA SER A 68 12.99 -9.49 10.45
C SER A 68 12.55 -10.85 9.89
N ALA A 69 11.99 -11.72 10.73
CA ALA A 69 11.42 -13.00 10.31
C ALA A 69 10.27 -12.82 9.30
N THR A 70 9.37 -11.87 9.55
CA THR A 70 8.29 -11.54 8.60
C THR A 70 8.85 -11.00 7.29
N GLY A 71 9.88 -10.15 7.33
CA GLY A 71 10.59 -9.69 6.13
C GLY A 71 11.14 -10.86 5.30
N ALA A 72 11.88 -11.76 5.95
CA ALA A 72 12.45 -12.94 5.30
C ALA A 72 11.39 -13.87 4.69
N ASP A 73 10.29 -14.12 5.40
CA ASP A 73 9.19 -14.96 4.89
C ASP A 73 8.52 -14.31 3.67
N VAL A 74 8.30 -13.00 3.70
CA VAL A 74 7.69 -12.27 2.57
C VAL A 74 8.59 -12.27 1.36
N GLU A 75 9.88 -12.00 1.53
CA GLU A 75 10.86 -12.06 0.44
C GLU A 75 10.97 -13.47 -0.15
N ARG A 76 10.89 -14.50 0.70
CA ARG A 76 11.00 -15.90 0.27
C ARG A 76 9.76 -16.45 -0.41
N TYR A 77 8.56 -16.12 0.07
CA TYR A 77 7.32 -16.78 -0.34
C TYR A 77 6.33 -15.87 -1.08
N VAL A 78 6.31 -14.57 -0.80
CA VAL A 78 5.29 -13.66 -1.33
C VAL A 78 5.80 -12.86 -2.53
N LEU A 79 7.00 -12.28 -2.45
CA LEU A 79 7.56 -11.50 -3.56
C LEU A 79 7.74 -12.32 -4.86
N PRO A 80 8.16 -13.60 -4.81
CA PRO A 80 8.24 -14.42 -6.03
C PRO A 80 6.88 -14.61 -6.70
N GLU A 81 5.81 -14.78 -5.94
CA GLU A 81 4.45 -14.92 -6.49
C GLU A 81 3.95 -13.60 -7.10
N LEU A 82 4.18 -12.47 -6.43
CA LEU A 82 3.87 -11.15 -7.00
C LEU A 82 4.58 -10.94 -8.34
N ARG A 83 5.87 -11.28 -8.42
CA ARG A 83 6.66 -11.21 -9.66
C ARG A 83 6.16 -12.17 -10.73
N ARG A 84 5.86 -13.42 -10.36
CA ARG A 84 5.33 -14.45 -11.26
C ARG A 84 4.05 -13.98 -11.94
N HIS A 85 3.18 -13.31 -11.18
CA HIS A 85 1.91 -12.78 -11.67
C HIS A 85 1.99 -11.33 -12.18
N ARG A 86 3.16 -10.70 -12.17
CA ARG A 86 3.42 -9.30 -12.54
C ARG A 86 2.47 -8.30 -11.86
N VAL A 87 2.11 -8.57 -10.60
CA VAL A 87 1.26 -7.67 -9.81
C VAL A 87 2.07 -6.48 -9.34
N ARG A 88 1.52 -5.27 -9.53
CA ARG A 88 2.17 -4.03 -9.09
C ARG A 88 2.19 -3.97 -7.57
N PHE A 89 3.39 -3.96 -7.01
CA PHE A 89 3.64 -3.87 -5.58
C PHE A 89 4.28 -2.53 -5.24
N VAL A 90 3.61 -1.80 -4.35
CA VAL A 90 4.02 -0.47 -3.91
C VAL A 90 4.38 -0.52 -2.43
N GLN A 91 5.61 -0.11 -2.12
CA GLN A 91 6.12 -0.01 -0.76
C GLN A 91 6.27 1.46 -0.42
N VAL A 92 5.57 1.90 0.60
CA VAL A 92 5.53 3.28 1.05
C VAL A 92 5.76 3.33 2.55
N GLY A 93 6.11 4.49 3.07
CA GLY A 93 6.21 4.71 4.50
C GLY A 93 6.33 6.17 4.82
N ARG A 94 6.32 6.48 6.10
CA ARG A 94 6.58 7.84 6.56
C ARG A 94 8.06 8.14 6.46
N HIS A 95 8.40 9.37 6.07
CA HIS A 95 9.75 9.92 6.19
C HIS A 95 9.87 10.94 7.33
N GLN A 96 8.77 11.26 8.00
CA GLN A 96 8.72 12.17 9.15
C GLN A 96 7.51 11.87 10.07
N LEU A 97 7.40 12.63 11.16
CA LEU A 97 6.35 12.46 12.15
C LEU A 97 4.94 12.79 11.61
N LEU A 98 4.80 13.96 11.01
CA LEU A 98 3.52 14.49 10.56
C LEU A 98 3.31 14.20 9.07
N THR A 99 2.11 13.73 8.73
CA THR A 99 1.70 13.54 7.35
C THR A 99 0.48 14.39 7.04
N THR A 100 0.33 14.80 5.78
CA THR A 100 -0.86 15.53 5.31
C THR A 100 -1.69 14.68 4.37
N ALA A 101 -2.96 15.05 4.18
CA ALA A 101 -3.84 14.39 3.21
C ALA A 101 -3.34 14.54 1.76
N ALA A 102 -2.49 15.53 1.48
CA ALA A 102 -1.85 15.72 0.18
C ALA A 102 -0.62 14.80 -0.03
N GLY A 103 -0.28 13.97 0.96
CA GLY A 103 0.84 13.03 0.88
C GLY A 103 2.17 13.57 1.39
N GLU A 104 2.24 14.81 1.89
CA GLU A 104 3.46 15.30 2.52
C GLU A 104 3.80 14.43 3.73
N GLY A 105 5.08 14.10 3.91
CA GLY A 105 5.53 13.21 4.96
C GLY A 105 5.53 11.71 4.59
N ILE A 106 5.05 11.35 3.40
CA ILE A 106 5.09 9.99 2.84
C ILE A 106 6.17 9.88 1.77
N THR A 107 6.88 8.76 1.74
CA THR A 107 7.84 8.41 0.70
C THR A 107 7.48 7.05 0.11
N THR A 108 7.74 6.91 -1.19
CA THR A 108 7.64 5.63 -1.91
C THR A 108 9.03 5.02 -2.02
N PHE A 109 9.23 3.87 -1.37
CA PHE A 109 10.50 3.13 -1.44
C PHE A 109 10.63 2.37 -2.75
N SER A 110 9.52 1.80 -3.22
CA SER A 110 9.48 0.99 -4.43
C SER A 110 8.08 0.99 -5.02
N ASP A 111 7.99 1.01 -6.34
CA ASP A 111 6.78 0.81 -7.13
C ASP A 111 7.14 0.00 -8.38
N THR A 112 6.88 -1.31 -8.34
CA THR A 112 7.35 -2.24 -9.37
C THR A 112 6.43 -3.45 -9.51
N THR A 113 6.49 -4.11 -10.66
CA THR A 113 5.87 -5.44 -10.88
C THR A 113 6.87 -6.59 -10.69
N GLU A 114 8.13 -6.26 -10.40
CA GLU A 114 9.21 -7.23 -10.20
C GLU A 114 9.90 -7.03 -8.84
N PRO A 115 9.16 -7.09 -7.72
CA PRO A 115 9.73 -6.79 -6.41
C PRO A 115 10.71 -7.89 -5.96
N ASP A 116 11.85 -7.52 -5.40
CA ASP A 116 12.91 -8.44 -4.93
C ASP A 116 13.26 -8.29 -3.45
N ARG A 117 13.01 -7.12 -2.87
CA ARG A 117 13.30 -6.79 -1.48
C ARG A 117 12.12 -6.10 -0.79
N LEU A 118 12.01 -6.32 0.52
CA LEU A 118 11.12 -5.59 1.41
C LEU A 118 11.88 -4.49 2.19
N PHE A 119 11.37 -3.26 2.21
CA PHE A 119 11.99 -2.12 2.90
C PHE A 119 11.56 -2.04 4.38
N VAL A 120 11.86 -3.09 5.14
CA VAL A 120 11.45 -3.27 6.55
C VAL A 120 11.96 -2.19 7.50
N GLU A 121 13.05 -1.52 7.15
CA GLU A 121 13.66 -0.47 7.96
C GLU A 121 12.91 0.87 7.85
N GLY A 122 12.14 1.07 6.78
CA GLY A 122 11.43 2.31 6.50
C GLY A 122 12.35 3.54 6.40
N ALA A 123 11.75 4.74 6.30
CA ALA A 123 12.47 6.02 6.37
C ALA A 123 12.32 6.70 7.72
N TYR A 124 11.20 6.45 8.42
CA TYR A 124 10.94 6.96 9.75
C TYR A 124 10.26 5.88 10.60
N ALA A 125 11.05 5.28 11.50
CA ALA A 125 10.60 4.17 12.32
C ALA A 125 9.61 4.60 13.41
N LEU A 126 8.66 3.72 13.73
CA LEU A 126 7.70 3.92 14.83
C LEU A 126 8.42 4.06 16.18
N SER A 127 9.52 3.34 16.37
CA SER A 127 10.40 3.44 17.52
C SER A 127 10.99 4.84 17.66
N THR A 128 11.37 5.51 16.57
CA THR A 128 11.83 6.91 16.60
C THR A 128 10.76 7.84 17.16
N GLU A 129 9.50 7.70 16.71
CA GLU A 129 8.38 8.49 17.23
C GLU A 129 8.16 8.24 18.73
N MET A 130 8.02 6.97 19.11
CA MET A 130 7.64 6.59 20.47
C MET A 130 8.74 6.93 21.48
N LEU A 131 10.00 6.65 21.14
CA LEU A 131 11.14 6.94 22.01
C LEU A 131 11.34 8.44 22.20
N THR A 132 11.14 9.25 21.15
CA THR A 132 11.19 10.72 21.26
C THR A 132 10.11 11.24 22.21
N ALA A 133 8.93 10.60 22.23
CA ALA A 133 7.84 10.92 23.14
C ALA A 133 8.01 10.32 24.55
N GLY A 134 9.11 9.62 24.85
CA GLY A 134 9.35 8.97 26.15
C GLY A 134 8.51 7.71 26.37
N THR A 135 8.09 7.05 25.30
CA THR A 135 7.23 5.85 25.32
C THR A 135 7.84 4.70 24.52
N LEU A 136 7.29 3.48 24.65
CA LEU A 136 7.74 2.30 23.91
C LEU A 136 6.67 1.81 22.92
N PRO A 137 7.06 1.33 21.73
CA PRO A 137 6.12 0.73 20.79
C PRO A 137 5.42 -0.49 21.40
N GLN A 138 4.09 -0.52 21.31
CA GLN A 138 3.31 -1.67 21.72
C GLN A 138 3.56 -2.86 20.77
N ARG A 139 4.29 -3.88 21.23
CA ARG A 139 4.60 -5.08 20.44
C ARG A 139 3.52 -6.18 20.49
N GLY A 140 2.66 -6.21 21.52
CA GLY A 140 1.58 -7.20 21.69
C GLY A 140 0.20 -6.59 21.93
N GLY A 141 -0.88 -7.31 21.66
CA GLY A 141 -2.26 -6.82 21.77
C GLY A 141 -2.74 -6.07 20.52
N ALA A 142 -3.61 -5.07 20.67
CA ALA A 142 -4.29 -4.39 19.56
C ALA A 142 -3.40 -3.54 18.62
N ARG A 143 -2.07 -3.46 18.87
CA ARG A 143 -1.05 -2.75 18.07
C ARG A 143 -1.50 -1.39 17.50
N LYS A 144 -2.16 -0.58 18.33
CA LYS A 144 -2.79 0.70 17.92
C LYS A 144 -1.79 1.70 17.30
N CYS A 145 -0.55 1.72 17.80
CA CYS A 145 0.51 2.58 17.28
C CYS A 145 0.89 2.22 15.84
N SER A 146 1.02 0.92 15.53
CA SER A 146 1.31 0.43 14.18
C SER A 146 0.12 0.70 13.25
N ALA A 147 -1.11 0.50 13.72
CA ALA A 147 -2.31 0.79 12.95
C ALA A 147 -2.41 2.29 12.58
N ARG A 148 -2.10 3.20 13.51
CA ARG A 148 -2.03 4.66 13.22
C ARG A 148 -0.94 4.98 12.20
N ALA A 149 0.27 4.42 12.37
CA ALA A 149 1.38 4.68 11.45
C ALA A 149 1.08 4.21 10.03
N LYS A 150 0.54 3.00 9.88
CA LYS A 150 0.10 2.47 8.57
C LYS A 150 -1.08 3.24 8.01
N GLY A 151 -2.07 3.54 8.83
CA GLY A 151 -3.25 4.29 8.44
C GLY A 151 -3.01 5.77 8.14
N ALA A 152 -1.82 6.31 8.39
CA ALA A 152 -1.42 7.66 7.95
C ALA A 152 -0.99 7.69 6.48
N VAL A 153 -0.74 6.51 5.90
CA VAL A 153 -0.48 6.30 4.48
C VAL A 153 -1.83 5.95 3.83
N ARG A 154 -2.46 6.90 3.14
CA ARG A 154 -3.77 6.73 2.49
C ARG A 154 -3.73 7.26 1.07
#